data_AF-A0A7Y2IQV2-F1
#
_entry.id   AF-A0A7Y2IQV2-F1
#
_cell.length_a   1.000
_cell.length_b   1.000
_cell.length_c   1.000
_cell.angle_alpha   90.00
_cell.angle_beta   90.00
_cell.angle_gamma   90.00
#
_symmetry.space_group_name_H-M   'P 1'
#
loop_
_entity.id
_entity.type
_entity.pdbx_description
1 polymer ?
#
loop_
_entity_poly.entity_id
_entity_poly.type
_entity_poly.pdbx_seq_one_letter_code
_entity_poly.pdbx_strand_id
1 'polypeptide(L)'
;MLRYLTAGESHGPGLVTIVEGLPSGMEVTAEGIGNELARRRLGYGRGRRMALERDELEIMGGVRFTQTLGSPVAVIVRNTEWEQKWSEEMSAGPGQSRRPLTTPRPGHADLAGMVKYDTKDARDILERASARETAARTVVGYLAKQMLLGVGIEVVSHVVGIGEEMSTIDVLPTPSDLDTIDESPVRAFDSEAETRMISAI
;
A
#
# COMPACT_ATOMS: atom_id res chain seq x y z
N MET A 1 3.48 -22.18 8.36
CA MET A 1 2.88 -20.96 8.95
C MET A 1 3.14 -19.82 7.99
N LEU A 2 2.10 -19.12 7.53
CA LEU A 2 2.25 -17.96 6.66
C LEU A 2 2.85 -16.80 7.47
N ARG A 3 3.89 -16.17 6.94
CA ARG A 3 4.57 -15.01 7.56
C ARG A 3 4.97 -14.03 6.48
N TYR A 4 5.07 -12.76 6.84
CA TYR A 4 5.58 -11.75 5.93
C TYR A 4 6.40 -10.68 6.66
N LEU A 5 7.26 -10.02 5.92
CA LEU A 5 8.03 -8.86 6.32
C LEU A 5 7.89 -7.78 5.26
N THR A 6 7.82 -6.52 5.70
CA THR A 6 7.91 -5.36 4.82
C THR A 6 9.10 -4.51 5.25
N ALA A 7 9.79 -3.93 4.28
CA ALA A 7 10.90 -3.02 4.50
C ALA A 7 10.83 -1.85 3.50
N GLY A 8 11.56 -0.78 3.83
CA GLY A 8 11.68 0.40 3.01
C GLY A 8 10.95 1.62 3.57
N GLU A 9 11.53 2.76 3.24
CA GLU A 9 11.12 4.11 3.62
C GLU A 9 10.33 4.78 2.50
N SER A 10 9.46 5.73 2.85
CA SER A 10 8.57 6.37 1.87
C SER A 10 9.30 7.09 0.74
N HIS A 11 10.49 7.63 1.04
CA HIS A 11 11.37 8.26 0.09
C HIS A 11 12.71 7.51 -0.10
N GLY A 12 12.79 6.25 0.33
CA GLY A 12 13.92 5.36 0.02
C GLY A 12 13.94 4.94 -1.47
N PRO A 13 14.85 4.05 -1.88
CA PRO A 13 14.92 3.56 -3.26
C PRO A 13 13.70 2.72 -3.68
N GLY A 14 13.03 2.10 -2.72
CA GLY A 14 11.83 1.31 -2.93
C GLY A 14 11.41 0.57 -1.67
N LEU A 15 10.32 -0.16 -1.78
CA LEU A 15 9.79 -1.03 -0.75
C LEU A 15 10.09 -2.48 -1.10
N VAL A 16 10.32 -3.30 -0.08
CA VAL A 16 10.53 -4.74 -0.22
C VAL A 16 9.47 -5.47 0.58
N THR A 17 8.92 -6.51 -0.02
CA THR A 17 8.02 -7.47 0.63
C THR A 17 8.64 -8.86 0.54
N ILE A 18 8.67 -9.58 1.66
CA ILE A 18 9.02 -11.00 1.70
C ILE A 18 7.84 -11.75 2.31
N VAL A 19 7.32 -12.76 1.61
CA VAL A 19 6.26 -13.65 2.11
C VAL A 19 6.75 -15.08 2.13
N GLU A 20 6.66 -15.72 3.30
CA GLU A 20 7.09 -17.10 3.54
C GLU A 20 5.91 -17.99 3.90
N GLY A 21 6.00 -19.27 3.51
CA GLY A 21 4.98 -20.28 3.85
C GLY A 21 3.79 -20.31 2.89
N LEU A 22 3.92 -19.75 1.69
CA LEU A 22 2.97 -19.94 0.60
C LEU A 22 3.08 -21.37 0.04
N PRO A 23 1.97 -21.99 -0.40
CA PRO A 23 2.03 -23.25 -1.12
C PRO A 23 2.77 -23.06 -2.45
N SER A 24 3.33 -24.15 -3.00
CA SER A 24 3.83 -24.16 -4.38
C SER A 24 2.68 -24.33 -5.38
N GLY A 25 2.86 -23.87 -6.62
CA GLY A 25 1.86 -23.98 -7.69
C GLY A 25 0.74 -22.94 -7.63
N MET A 26 0.78 -21.98 -6.71
CA MET A 26 -0.17 -20.87 -6.65
C MET A 26 0.14 -19.87 -7.76
N GLU A 27 -0.89 -19.43 -8.49
CA GLU A 27 -0.71 -18.45 -9.56
C GLU A 27 -0.34 -17.06 -9.00
N VAL A 28 0.68 -16.44 -9.58
CA VAL A 28 1.18 -15.11 -9.22
C VAL A 28 1.70 -14.43 -10.48
N THR A 29 1.16 -13.26 -10.80
CA THR A 29 1.60 -12.45 -11.95
C THR A 29 1.99 -11.04 -11.52
N ALA A 30 2.96 -10.45 -12.23
CA ALA A 30 3.35 -9.05 -12.03
C ALA A 30 2.18 -8.10 -12.31
N GLU A 31 1.37 -8.43 -13.33
CA GLU A 31 0.15 -7.69 -13.69
C GLU A 31 -0.89 -7.72 -12.56
N GLY A 32 -1.14 -8.88 -11.96
CA GLY A 32 -2.09 -8.99 -10.85
C GLY A 32 -1.68 -8.15 -9.64
N ILE A 33 -0.38 -8.14 -9.30
CA ILE A 33 0.14 -7.25 -8.25
C ILE A 33 0.00 -5.78 -8.66
N GLY A 34 0.32 -5.45 -9.91
CA GLY A 34 0.19 -4.11 -10.48
C GLY A 34 -1.24 -3.57 -10.41
N ASN A 35 -2.23 -4.43 -10.67
CA ASN A 35 -3.66 -4.08 -10.59
C ASN A 35 -4.08 -3.78 -9.15
N GLU A 36 -3.66 -4.59 -8.16
CA GLU A 36 -3.93 -4.28 -6.75
C GLU A 36 -3.25 -2.98 -6.29
N LEU A 37 -2.01 -2.72 -6.73
CA LEU A 37 -1.33 -1.44 -6.49
C LEU A 37 -2.04 -0.27 -7.17
N ALA A 38 -2.63 -0.48 -8.35
CA ALA A 38 -3.46 0.52 -9.01
C ALA A 38 -4.75 0.80 -8.25
N ARG A 39 -5.45 -0.24 -7.79
CA ARG A 39 -6.63 -0.13 -6.93
C ARG A 39 -6.31 0.62 -5.63
N ARG A 40 -5.12 0.41 -5.06
CA ARG A 40 -4.63 1.19 -3.91
C ARG A 40 -4.62 2.69 -4.18
N ARG A 41 -4.53 3.16 -5.43
CA ARG A 41 -4.47 4.59 -5.80
C ARG A 41 -5.86 5.22 -6.07
N LEU A 42 -6.93 4.42 -6.12
CA LEU A 42 -8.31 4.89 -6.27
C LEU A 42 -8.78 5.71 -5.06
N GLY A 43 -9.73 6.62 -5.28
CA GLY A 43 -10.35 7.46 -4.25
C GLY A 43 -10.29 8.95 -4.56
N TYR A 44 -11.43 9.62 -4.50
CA TYR A 44 -11.60 11.06 -4.62
C TYR A 44 -10.85 11.79 -3.50
N GLY A 45 -10.30 12.97 -3.80
CA GLY A 45 -9.46 13.71 -2.86
C GLY A 45 -8.03 13.17 -2.70
N ARG A 46 -7.66 12.04 -3.32
CA ARG A 46 -6.25 11.62 -3.36
C ARG A 46 -5.42 12.61 -4.18
N GLY A 47 -4.29 13.02 -3.60
CA GLY A 47 -3.43 14.02 -4.22
C GLY A 47 -2.94 13.60 -5.61
N ARG A 48 -2.80 14.59 -6.53
CA ARG A 48 -2.28 14.40 -7.91
C ARG A 48 -1.03 13.52 -8.00
N ARG A 49 -0.18 13.51 -6.97
CA ARG A 49 1.02 12.69 -6.87
C ARG A 49 0.72 11.20 -7.07
N MET A 50 -0.34 10.68 -6.45
CA MET A 50 -0.70 9.25 -6.59
C MET A 50 -1.28 8.92 -7.97
N ALA A 51 -1.82 9.89 -8.71
CA ALA A 51 -2.30 9.64 -10.07
C ALA A 51 -1.15 9.47 -11.09
N LEU A 52 0.04 10.00 -10.79
CA LEU A 52 1.21 9.98 -11.67
C LEU A 52 2.25 8.92 -11.29
N GLU A 53 2.20 8.42 -10.04
CA GLU A 53 3.12 7.41 -9.54
C GLU A 53 2.83 6.05 -10.20
N ARG A 54 3.73 5.61 -11.09
CA ARG A 54 3.77 4.24 -11.59
C ARG A 54 4.78 3.46 -10.77
N ASP A 55 4.26 2.62 -9.89
CA ASP A 55 5.05 1.68 -9.13
C ASP A 55 5.75 0.72 -10.10
N GLU A 56 7.09 0.78 -10.19
CA GLU A 56 7.87 -0.20 -10.94
C GLU A 56 8.09 -1.43 -10.07
N LEU A 57 7.60 -2.57 -10.55
CA LEU A 57 7.53 -3.80 -9.78
C LEU A 57 8.54 -4.84 -10.28
N GLU A 58 9.24 -5.46 -9.36
CA GLU A 58 10.25 -6.49 -9.65
C GLU A 58 10.05 -7.70 -8.71
N ILE A 59 9.79 -8.88 -9.26
CA ILE A 59 9.73 -10.13 -8.49
C ILE A 59 11.13 -10.73 -8.44
N MET A 60 11.74 -10.71 -7.25
CA MET A 60 13.12 -11.12 -7.04
C MET A 60 13.29 -12.64 -6.86
N GLY A 61 12.24 -13.33 -6.43
CA GLY A 61 12.32 -14.76 -6.14
C GLY A 61 11.00 -15.36 -5.68
N GLY A 62 10.99 -16.70 -5.58
CA GLY A 62 9.84 -17.49 -5.11
C GLY A 62 8.77 -17.77 -6.16
N VAL A 63 8.90 -17.18 -7.36
CA VAL A 63 7.96 -17.37 -8.48
C VAL A 63 8.73 -17.77 -9.73
N ARG A 64 8.23 -18.76 -10.47
CA ARG A 64 8.75 -19.19 -11.78
C ARG A 64 7.59 -19.54 -12.68
N PHE A 65 7.58 -19.01 -13.91
CA PHE A 65 6.51 -19.23 -14.89
C PHE A 65 5.12 -19.04 -14.28
N THR A 66 4.91 -17.85 -13.68
CA THR A 66 3.67 -17.43 -13.03
C THR A 66 3.19 -18.31 -11.86
N GLN A 67 4.03 -19.19 -11.33
CA GLN A 67 3.69 -20.06 -10.21
C GLN A 67 4.66 -19.91 -9.05
N THR A 68 4.15 -19.96 -7.82
CA THR A 68 4.98 -20.02 -6.62
C THR A 68 5.76 -21.33 -6.56
N LEU A 69 6.98 -21.24 -6.04
CA LEU A 69 7.86 -22.41 -5.84
C LEU A 69 7.74 -23.03 -4.44
N GLY A 70 7.00 -22.39 -3.53
CA GLY A 70 6.94 -22.74 -2.09
C GLY A 70 8.12 -22.18 -1.28
N SER A 71 9.17 -21.69 -1.94
CA SER A 71 10.21 -20.85 -1.32
C SER A 71 9.68 -19.41 -1.08
N PRO A 72 10.37 -18.60 -0.27
CA PRO A 72 9.97 -17.21 -0.01
C PRO A 72 9.77 -16.41 -1.30
N VAL A 73 8.65 -15.70 -1.39
CA VAL A 73 8.36 -14.76 -2.48
C VAL A 73 8.86 -13.38 -2.07
N ALA A 74 9.75 -12.81 -2.86
CA ALA A 74 10.31 -11.48 -2.64
C ALA A 74 9.91 -10.55 -3.79
N VAL A 75 9.37 -9.38 -3.46
CA VAL A 75 8.92 -8.38 -4.43
C VAL A 75 9.44 -7.00 -4.02
N ILE A 76 9.97 -6.26 -5.00
CA ILE A 76 10.39 -4.88 -4.86
C ILE A 76 9.39 -3.98 -5.59
N VAL A 77 9.02 -2.87 -4.93
CA VAL A 77 8.25 -1.78 -5.52
C VAL A 77 9.13 -0.52 -5.48
N ARG A 78 9.66 -0.10 -6.62
CA ARG A 78 10.62 1.02 -6.69
C ARG A 78 9.92 2.37 -6.56
N ASN A 79 10.61 3.32 -5.92
CA ASN A 79 10.16 4.70 -5.82
C ASN A 79 10.73 5.52 -6.99
N THR A 80 9.85 6.05 -7.84
CA THR A 80 10.25 6.74 -9.09
C THR A 80 10.98 8.06 -8.85
N GLU A 81 10.79 8.70 -7.70
CA GLU A 81 11.42 9.98 -7.34
C GLU A 81 12.78 9.81 -6.64
N TRP A 82 13.23 8.57 -6.41
CA TRP A 82 14.46 8.28 -5.66
C TRP A 82 15.67 9.01 -6.26
N GLU A 83 15.99 8.72 -7.53
CA GLU A 83 17.23 9.20 -8.15
C GLU A 83 17.28 10.72 -8.23
N GLN A 84 16.15 11.36 -8.55
CA GLN A 84 16.13 12.79 -8.86
C GLN A 84 15.90 13.69 -7.63
N LYS A 85 15.39 13.15 -6.52
CA LYS A 85 15.01 13.98 -5.35
C LYS A 85 15.56 13.52 -4.02
N TRP A 86 15.68 12.21 -3.79
CA TRP A 86 15.86 11.68 -2.44
C TRP A 86 17.17 10.94 -2.23
N SER A 87 17.88 10.59 -3.30
CA SER A 87 19.13 9.81 -3.26
C SER A 87 20.19 10.37 -2.32
N GLU A 88 20.28 11.69 -2.15
CA GLU A 88 21.20 12.33 -1.20
C GLU A 88 20.62 12.41 0.23
N GLU A 89 19.39 12.89 0.39
CA GLU A 89 18.75 13.10 1.71
C GLU A 89 18.48 11.77 2.44
N MET A 90 18.20 10.71 1.68
CA MET A 90 17.88 9.37 2.16
C MET A 90 19.00 8.36 1.85
N SER A 91 20.22 8.85 1.57
CA SER A 91 21.39 8.01 1.28
C SER A 91 21.66 7.02 2.42
N ALA A 92 21.97 5.77 2.06
CA ALA A 92 22.46 4.77 3.03
C ALA A 92 23.95 4.95 3.39
N GLY A 93 24.66 5.82 2.66
CA GLY A 93 26.04 6.19 2.97
C GLY A 93 26.12 7.36 3.96
N PRO A 94 27.34 7.81 4.31
CA PRO A 94 27.52 8.98 5.16
C PRO A 94 26.82 10.22 4.60
N GLY A 95 26.11 10.96 5.44
CA GLY A 95 25.37 12.16 5.05
C GLY A 95 24.81 12.91 6.26
N GLN A 96 24.24 14.08 6.00
CA GLN A 96 23.49 14.86 6.99
C GLN A 96 22.24 15.41 6.32
N SER A 97 21.11 15.43 7.05
CA SER A 97 19.88 16.03 6.53
C SER A 97 20.13 17.50 6.18
N ARG A 98 19.70 17.89 4.98
CA ARG A 98 19.79 19.28 4.52
C ARG A 98 18.84 20.19 5.30
N ARG A 99 17.74 19.63 5.82
CA ARG A 99 16.73 20.37 6.57
C ARG A 99 16.00 19.42 7.54
N PRO A 100 16.50 19.30 8.78
CA PRO A 100 15.86 18.49 9.80
C PRO A 100 14.44 18.96 10.10
N LEU A 101 13.56 18.01 10.37
CA LEU A 101 12.17 18.26 10.73
C LEU A 101 12.01 18.17 12.24
N THR A 102 11.93 19.33 12.90
CA THR A 102 11.92 19.43 14.37
C THR A 102 10.54 19.70 14.98
N THR A 103 9.53 19.93 14.14
CA THR A 103 8.16 20.23 14.58
C THR A 103 7.26 19.00 14.33
N PRO A 104 6.96 18.18 15.36
CA PRO A 104 6.17 16.98 15.18
C PRO A 104 4.70 17.30 14.88
N ARG A 105 4.09 16.56 13.95
CA ARG A 105 2.69 16.76 13.55
C ARG A 105 1.74 16.07 14.54
N PRO A 106 0.71 16.75 15.05
CA PRO A 106 -0.34 16.11 15.84
C PRO A 106 -1.00 14.96 15.07
N GLY A 107 -1.28 13.84 15.75
CA GLY A 107 -1.88 12.64 15.15
C GLY A 107 -0.90 11.75 14.38
N HIS A 108 0.36 12.15 14.21
CA HIS A 108 1.39 11.34 13.57
C HIS A 108 2.36 10.69 14.57
N ALA A 109 3.15 9.74 14.08
CA ALA A 109 4.15 9.03 14.88
C ALA A 109 5.35 9.91 15.30
N ASP A 110 5.50 11.10 14.71
CA ASP A 110 6.70 11.96 14.82
C ASP A 110 7.19 12.13 16.26
N LEU A 111 6.39 12.71 17.16
CA LEU A 111 6.82 13.02 18.54
C LEU A 111 7.18 11.76 19.33
N ALA A 112 6.29 10.76 19.33
CA ALA A 112 6.50 9.52 20.09
C ALA A 112 7.72 8.75 19.57
N GLY A 113 7.91 8.72 18.24
CA GLY A 113 9.06 8.09 17.61
C GLY A 113 10.36 8.82 17.93
N MET A 114 10.39 10.16 17.85
CA MET A 114 11.56 10.96 18.17
C MET A 114 12.02 10.72 19.61
N VAL A 115 11.08 10.70 20.57
CA VAL A 115 11.37 10.39 21.98
C VAL A 115 11.86 8.95 22.13
N LYS A 116 11.22 7.98 21.47
CA LYS A 116 11.55 6.55 21.59
C LYS A 116 12.97 6.23 21.07
N TYR A 117 13.36 6.83 19.95
CA TYR A 117 14.62 6.54 19.27
C TYR A 117 15.70 7.60 19.52
N ASP A 118 15.42 8.59 20.38
CA ASP A 118 16.34 9.68 20.72
C ASP A 118 16.92 10.41 19.50
N THR A 119 16.04 10.71 18.53
CA THR A 119 16.40 11.50 17.34
C THR A 119 15.79 12.90 17.42
N LYS A 120 16.52 13.87 16.86
CA LYS A 120 16.07 15.27 16.73
C LYS A 120 15.44 15.57 15.38
N ASP A 121 15.43 14.60 14.47
CA ASP A 121 14.82 14.73 13.15
C ASP A 121 13.63 13.77 13.01
N ALA A 122 12.43 14.33 12.84
CA ALA A 122 11.22 13.55 12.60
C ALA A 122 11.30 12.76 11.29
N ARG A 123 12.21 13.10 10.36
CA ARG A 123 12.42 12.34 9.10
C ARG A 123 12.70 10.87 9.37
N ASP A 124 13.56 10.57 10.34
CA ASP A 124 13.93 9.20 10.73
C ASP A 124 12.70 8.36 11.15
N ILE A 125 11.62 9.03 11.58
CA ILE A 125 10.38 8.39 12.03
C ILE A 125 9.35 8.34 10.91
N LEU A 126 9.06 9.49 10.30
CA LEU A 126 7.95 9.63 9.35
C LEU A 126 8.17 8.80 8.09
N GLU A 127 9.43 8.57 7.69
CA GLU A 127 9.75 7.83 6.48
C GLU A 127 9.28 6.38 6.56
N ARG A 128 9.37 5.76 7.75
CA ARG A 128 8.86 4.40 7.98
C ARG A 128 7.41 4.36 8.45
N ALA A 129 6.97 5.38 9.20
CA ALA A 129 5.58 5.46 9.67
C ALA A 129 4.58 5.87 8.57
N SER A 130 5.08 6.38 7.45
CA SER A 130 4.28 6.82 6.30
C SER A 130 3.42 5.68 5.74
N ALA A 131 2.21 6.02 5.32
CA ALA A 131 1.29 5.11 4.66
C ALA A 131 1.81 4.56 3.32
N ARG A 132 2.93 5.08 2.78
CA ARG A 132 3.60 4.51 1.59
C ARG A 132 3.93 3.02 1.79
N GLU A 133 4.28 2.61 3.01
CA GLU A 133 4.52 1.20 3.36
C GLU A 133 3.34 0.27 3.01
N THR A 134 2.11 0.79 2.97
CA THR A 134 0.94 -0.02 2.61
C THR A 134 1.00 -0.56 1.18
N ALA A 135 1.81 0.01 0.28
CA ALA A 135 2.06 -0.59 -1.03
C ALA A 135 2.73 -1.98 -0.90
N ALA A 136 3.67 -2.16 0.03
CA ALA A 136 4.25 -3.46 0.34
C ALA A 136 3.16 -4.43 0.88
N ARG A 137 2.28 -3.94 1.75
CA ARG A 137 1.14 -4.73 2.26
C ARG A 137 0.14 -5.09 1.17
N THR A 138 -0.06 -4.26 0.16
CA THR A 138 -0.88 -4.59 -1.00
C THR A 138 -0.31 -5.78 -1.77
N VAL A 139 1.02 -5.87 -1.89
CA VAL A 139 1.67 -7.07 -2.46
C VAL A 139 1.39 -8.31 -1.61
N VAL A 140 1.55 -8.22 -0.29
CA VAL A 140 1.18 -9.32 0.64
C VAL A 140 -0.30 -9.70 0.46
N GLY A 141 -1.17 -8.71 0.38
CA GLY A 141 -2.62 -8.88 0.21
C GLY A 141 -2.97 -9.59 -1.09
N TYR A 142 -2.32 -9.26 -2.20
CA TYR A 142 -2.49 -9.98 -3.46
C TYR A 142 -2.10 -11.45 -3.33
N LEU A 143 -0.92 -11.76 -2.75
CA LEU A 143 -0.47 -13.13 -2.56
C LEU A 143 -1.42 -13.92 -1.65
N ALA A 144 -1.93 -13.29 -0.59
CA ALA A 144 -2.95 -13.88 0.28
C ALA A 144 -4.28 -14.11 -0.45
N LYS A 145 -4.73 -13.16 -1.30
CA LYS A 145 -5.93 -13.31 -2.14
C LYS A 145 -5.79 -14.49 -3.10
N GLN A 146 -4.64 -14.66 -3.75
CA GLN A 146 -4.40 -15.82 -4.62
C GLN A 146 -4.46 -17.15 -3.87
N MET A 147 -3.95 -17.19 -2.64
CA MET A 147 -4.05 -18.37 -1.79
C MET A 147 -5.49 -18.68 -1.39
N LEU A 148 -6.28 -17.66 -1.04
CA LEU A 148 -7.70 -17.78 -0.70
C LEU A 148 -8.55 -18.19 -1.91
N LEU A 149 -8.26 -17.65 -3.09
CA LEU A 149 -8.93 -18.00 -4.34
C LEU A 149 -8.76 -19.48 -4.66
N GLY A 150 -7.60 -20.08 -4.34
CA GLY A 150 -7.36 -21.51 -4.48
C GLY A 150 -8.30 -22.41 -3.66
N VAL A 151 -9.02 -21.86 -2.69
CA VAL A 151 -10.07 -22.55 -1.92
C VAL A 151 -11.46 -21.92 -2.10
N GLY A 152 -11.65 -21.11 -3.15
CA GLY A 152 -12.93 -20.50 -3.50
C GLY A 152 -13.34 -19.31 -2.61
N ILE A 153 -12.38 -18.62 -1.97
CA ILE A 153 -12.64 -17.43 -1.16
C ILE A 153 -12.15 -16.19 -1.89
N GLU A 154 -13.02 -15.20 -2.00
CA GLU A 154 -12.74 -13.90 -2.61
C GLU A 154 -12.94 -12.78 -1.60
N VAL A 155 -12.21 -11.67 -1.77
CA VAL A 155 -12.19 -10.55 -0.83
C VAL A 155 -12.38 -9.23 -1.55
N VAL A 156 -13.45 -8.52 -1.20
CA VAL A 156 -13.77 -7.17 -1.66
C VAL A 156 -13.93 -6.20 -0.49
N SER A 157 -13.95 -4.91 -0.77
CA SER A 157 -14.16 -3.85 0.22
C SER A 157 -14.93 -2.70 -0.42
N HIS A 158 -15.82 -2.09 0.35
CA HIS A 158 -16.50 -0.83 0.01
C HIS A 158 -16.41 0.14 1.19
N VAL A 159 -16.58 1.43 0.91
CA VAL A 159 -16.66 2.48 1.93
C VAL A 159 -18.08 2.55 2.50
N VAL A 160 -18.17 2.52 3.84
CA VAL A 160 -19.44 2.62 4.58
C VAL A 160 -19.72 4.03 5.11
N GLY A 161 -18.73 4.92 5.09
CA GLY A 161 -18.90 6.31 5.50
C GLY A 161 -17.64 7.16 5.36
N ILE A 162 -17.82 8.46 5.12
CA ILE A 162 -16.78 9.50 5.09
C ILE A 162 -17.31 10.74 5.80
N GLY A 163 -16.55 11.25 6.78
CA GLY A 163 -17.03 12.32 7.65
C GLY A 163 -18.22 11.85 8.48
N GLU A 164 -19.31 12.63 8.47
CA GLU A 164 -20.59 12.27 9.12
C GLU A 164 -21.54 11.51 8.17
N GLU A 165 -21.18 11.39 6.88
CA GLU A 165 -22.02 10.78 5.87
C GLU A 165 -21.81 9.26 5.84
N MET A 166 -22.85 8.53 6.25
CA MET A 166 -22.87 7.08 6.33
C MET A 166 -23.75 6.47 5.24
N SER A 167 -23.39 5.26 4.82
CA SER A 167 -24.26 4.41 4.02
C SER A 167 -25.44 3.93 4.85
N THR A 168 -26.60 3.79 4.20
CA THR A 168 -27.86 3.38 4.83
C THR A 168 -28.34 2.01 4.37
N ILE A 169 -27.59 1.34 3.48
CA ILE A 169 -27.93 0.00 3.01
C ILE A 169 -27.33 -1.07 3.92
N ASP A 170 -28.12 -2.10 4.22
CA ASP A 170 -27.69 -3.26 5.01
C ASP A 170 -27.18 -4.43 4.14
N VAL A 171 -27.18 -4.25 2.81
CA VAL A 171 -26.75 -5.28 1.86
C VAL A 171 -25.23 -5.20 1.69
N LEU A 172 -24.55 -6.32 1.92
CA LEU A 172 -23.12 -6.44 1.68
C LEU A 172 -22.84 -6.72 0.19
N PRO A 173 -21.78 -6.12 -0.39
CA PRO A 173 -21.38 -6.43 -1.75
C PRO A 173 -20.79 -7.84 -1.85
N THR A 174 -20.92 -8.40 -3.04
CA THR A 174 -20.32 -9.65 -3.47
C THR A 174 -19.08 -9.38 -4.35
N PRO A 175 -18.26 -10.41 -4.67
CA PRO A 175 -17.14 -10.25 -5.59
C PRO A 175 -17.52 -9.68 -6.96
N SER A 176 -18.73 -9.98 -7.46
CA SER A 176 -19.20 -9.44 -8.75
C SER A 176 -19.50 -7.94 -8.73
N ASP A 177 -19.60 -7.31 -7.56
CA ASP A 177 -19.87 -5.88 -7.42
C ASP A 177 -18.58 -5.03 -7.45
N LEU A 178 -17.41 -5.67 -7.53
CA LEU A 178 -16.11 -5.00 -7.38
C LEU A 178 -15.89 -3.91 -8.43
N ASP A 179 -16.25 -4.16 -9.69
CA ASP A 179 -16.04 -3.19 -10.78
C ASP A 179 -16.86 -1.92 -10.53
N THR A 180 -18.14 -2.07 -10.13
CA THR A 180 -19.00 -0.94 -9.77
C THR A 180 -18.45 -0.17 -8.57
N ILE A 181 -17.91 -0.87 -7.57
CA ILE A 181 -17.27 -0.23 -6.42
C ILE A 181 -15.98 0.50 -6.83
N ASP A 182 -15.17 -0.04 -7.74
CA ASP A 182 -13.92 0.59 -8.17
C ASP A 182 -14.16 1.77 -9.13
N GLU A 183 -15.30 1.82 -9.82
CA GLU A 183 -15.76 2.99 -10.60
C GLU A 183 -16.24 4.15 -9.72
N SER A 184 -16.76 3.88 -8.53
CA SER A 184 -17.19 4.89 -7.57
C SER A 184 -16.02 5.81 -7.18
N PRO A 185 -16.16 7.15 -7.26
CA PRO A 185 -15.10 8.07 -6.85
C PRO A 185 -14.64 7.86 -5.41
N VAL A 186 -15.53 7.44 -4.50
CA VAL A 186 -15.19 7.18 -3.09
C VAL A 186 -15.19 5.69 -2.75
N ARG A 187 -15.30 4.80 -3.75
CA ARG A 187 -15.43 3.35 -3.56
C ARG A 187 -16.61 2.94 -2.67
N ALA A 188 -17.71 3.67 -2.76
CA ALA A 188 -18.96 3.34 -2.10
C ALA A 188 -19.75 2.32 -2.94
N PHE A 189 -20.51 1.46 -2.25
CA PHE A 189 -21.47 0.55 -2.90
C PHE A 189 -22.88 1.17 -2.95
N ASP A 190 -23.16 2.09 -2.02
CA ASP A 190 -24.40 2.83 -1.92
C ASP A 190 -24.29 4.14 -2.73
N SER A 191 -24.96 4.21 -3.87
CA SER A 191 -24.90 5.37 -4.78
C SER A 191 -25.50 6.65 -4.17
N GLU A 192 -26.47 6.54 -3.25
CA GLU A 192 -27.01 7.71 -2.59
C GLU A 192 -26.02 8.26 -1.56
N ALA A 193 -25.39 7.37 -0.79
CA ALA A 193 -24.37 7.77 0.16
C ALA A 193 -23.09 8.27 -0.53
N GLU A 194 -22.73 7.73 -1.69
CA GLU A 194 -21.61 8.20 -2.51
C GLU A 194 -21.66 9.71 -2.73
N THR A 195 -22.80 10.24 -3.19
CA THR A 195 -22.96 11.67 -3.49
C THR A 195 -22.76 12.55 -2.26
N ARG A 196 -23.26 12.09 -1.10
CA ARG A 196 -23.09 12.79 0.17
C ARG A 196 -21.64 12.72 0.66
N MET A 197 -21.01 11.55 0.59
CA MET A 197 -19.61 11.34 0.93
C MET A 197 -18.66 12.19 0.08
N ILE A 198 -18.92 12.31 -1.22
CA ILE A 198 -18.15 13.20 -2.12
C ILE A 198 -18.27 14.65 -1.66
N SER A 199 -19.46 15.09 -1.25
CA SER A 199 -19.70 16.46 -0.80
C SER A 199 -19.04 16.77 0.55
N ALA A 200 -18.71 15.74 1.34
CA ALA A 200 -18.04 15.86 2.64
C ALA A 200 -16.50 15.96 2.55
N ILE A 201 -15.92 15.73 1.36
CA ILE A 201 -14.46 15.79 1.08
C ILE A 201 -14.07 17.17 0.56
#